data_AF-A0A9P1PZM5-F1
#
_entry.id   AF-A0A9P1PZM5-F1
#
_cell.length_a   1.000
_cell.length_b   1.000
_cell.length_c   1.000
_cell.angle_alpha   90.00
_cell.angle_beta   90.00
_cell.angle_gamma   90.00
#
_symmetry.space_group_name_H-M   'P 1'
#
loop_
_entity.id
_entity.type
_entity.pdbx_description
1 polymer ?
#
loop_
_entity_poly.entity_id
_entity_poly.type
_entity_poly.pdbx_seq_one_letter_code
_entity_poly.pdbx_strand_id
1 'polypeptide(L)'
;MEAEAAIRNNIFSLIAYMAEDERFPGFSASGAGSVTFSYREAIKLDASLQRVLRRFSWHNSALADPLVFPIGTVFYSNNERQGTELPPLAGSFPLGYMLSHETSLPQQGEVNSPVRILMVDRDDETRIYAVKTGVADVPANVKVGMAQFDRSSGVYTFTTDTLPPRTFTFTSPRPPGVGGVSVIPQPASAPVFPQHTGTDIKILATRGTLTFLAHEEVSFHDYIIWFPAGSGLEPVYVYFNKPRKGVVDAGHDYHPAPKIEDITGFLNLNKSKRKTPKQGGSGKRERWIDQKGRKIYEWDSQHGELEGYRASDGQHLGAFNYKTGVQLKPADPNRNIKKYL
;
A
#
# COMPACT_ATOMS: atom_id res chain seq x y z
N MET A 1 18.46 15.14 0.20
CA MET A 1 18.22 14.03 -0.76
C MET A 1 17.38 12.90 -0.18
N GLU A 2 17.77 12.20 0.90
CA GLU A 2 16.95 11.09 1.45
C GLU A 2 15.61 11.55 2.06
N ALA A 3 15.59 12.67 2.77
CA ALA A 3 14.34 13.25 3.29
C ALA A 3 13.37 13.70 2.17
N GLU A 4 13.87 14.22 1.05
CA GLU A 4 13.04 14.60 -0.12
C GLU A 4 12.52 13.38 -0.89
N ALA A 5 13.27 12.27 -0.92
CA ALA A 5 12.80 11.01 -1.49
C ALA A 5 11.70 10.37 -0.60
N ALA A 6 11.84 10.43 0.72
CA ALA A 6 10.83 9.98 1.67
C ALA A 6 9.52 10.80 1.59
N ILE A 7 9.62 12.11 1.35
CA ILE A 7 8.46 12.98 1.12
C ILE A 7 7.72 12.61 -0.18
N ARG A 8 8.45 12.29 -1.27
CA ARG A 8 7.84 11.84 -2.53
C ARG A 8 7.14 10.48 -2.41
N ASN A 9 7.60 9.60 -1.53
CA ASN A 9 7.04 8.26 -1.32
C ASN A 9 5.75 8.21 -0.48
N ASN A 10 5.19 9.37 -0.10
CA ASN A 10 3.89 9.47 0.59
C ASN A 10 2.94 10.50 -0.04
N ILE A 11 3.18 10.94 -1.28
CA ILE A 11 2.30 11.87 -2.01
C ILE A 11 1.55 11.12 -3.10
N PHE A 12 0.22 11.21 -3.07
CA PHE A 12 -0.70 10.58 -4.01
C PHE A 12 -1.53 11.64 -4.73
N SER A 13 -1.67 11.52 -6.05
CA SER A 13 -2.47 12.44 -6.86
C SER A 13 -3.72 11.75 -7.37
N LEU A 14 -4.87 12.19 -6.85
CA LEU A 14 -6.19 11.65 -7.17
C LEU A 14 -7.03 12.73 -7.88
N ILE A 15 -8.15 12.31 -8.46
CA ILE A 15 -9.10 13.20 -9.14
C ILE A 15 -10.19 13.58 -8.14
N ALA A 16 -10.55 14.86 -8.10
CA ALA A 16 -11.81 15.30 -7.49
C ALA A 16 -12.90 15.41 -8.57
N TYR A 17 -14.14 15.16 -8.18
CA TYR A 17 -15.28 15.16 -9.09
C TYR A 17 -16.20 16.33 -8.74
N MET A 18 -16.77 16.99 -9.75
CA MET A 18 -17.93 17.83 -9.50
C MET A 18 -19.11 16.92 -9.12
N ALA A 19 -20.00 17.39 -8.26
CA ALA A 19 -21.19 16.61 -7.88
C ALA A 19 -22.08 16.21 -9.08
N GLU A 20 -21.97 16.94 -10.19
CA GLU A 20 -22.70 16.74 -11.45
C GLU A 20 -21.96 15.88 -12.49
N ASP A 21 -20.68 15.55 -12.29
CA ASP A 21 -19.88 14.79 -13.26
C ASP A 21 -20.13 13.28 -13.16
N GLU A 22 -19.78 12.55 -14.23
CA GLU A 22 -19.75 11.09 -14.17
C GLU A 22 -18.72 10.61 -13.12
N ARG A 23 -19.23 9.79 -12.20
CA ARG A 23 -18.55 9.32 -11.00
C ARG A 23 -17.74 8.07 -11.32
N PHE A 24 -16.41 8.16 -11.22
CA PHE A 24 -15.52 7.00 -11.43
C PHE A 24 -14.54 6.82 -10.27
N PRO A 25 -14.04 5.59 -10.04
CA PRO A 25 -12.95 5.38 -9.11
C PRO A 25 -11.64 6.01 -9.60
N GLY A 26 -10.91 6.64 -8.68
CA GLY A 26 -9.56 7.14 -8.92
C GLY A 26 -8.48 6.17 -8.42
N PHE A 27 -7.27 6.26 -8.98
CA PHE A 27 -6.12 5.48 -8.52
C PHE A 27 -4.81 6.24 -8.67
N SER A 28 -3.88 6.02 -7.74
CA SER A 28 -2.57 6.65 -7.71
C SER A 28 -1.53 5.73 -7.08
N ALA A 29 -0.29 5.87 -7.56
CA ALA A 29 0.89 5.31 -6.93
C ALA A 29 1.76 6.45 -6.42
N SER A 30 2.36 6.26 -5.25
CA SER A 30 3.08 7.36 -4.60
C SER A 30 4.24 7.87 -5.45
N GLY A 31 4.44 9.19 -5.43
CA GLY A 31 5.59 9.86 -6.06
C GLY A 31 5.61 9.81 -7.59
N ALA A 32 4.64 9.13 -8.20
CA ALA A 32 4.52 8.96 -9.64
C ALA A 32 3.27 9.61 -10.21
N GLY A 33 2.42 10.25 -9.40
CA GLY A 33 1.20 10.93 -9.87
C GLY A 33 0.00 10.00 -10.03
N SER A 34 -0.96 10.38 -10.87
CA SER A 34 -2.17 9.57 -11.09
C SER A 34 -1.86 8.41 -12.04
N VAL A 35 -2.30 7.20 -11.69
CA VAL A 35 -2.19 6.04 -12.58
C VAL A 35 -3.30 6.15 -13.61
N THR A 36 -2.95 6.27 -14.89
CA THR A 36 -3.94 6.38 -15.97
C THR A 36 -4.74 5.09 -16.07
N PHE A 37 -5.93 5.13 -15.48
CA PHE A 37 -6.90 4.06 -15.56
C PHE A 37 -7.58 4.15 -16.91
N SER A 38 -7.62 3.06 -17.69
CA SER A 38 -8.48 3.09 -18.87
C SER A 38 -9.93 3.25 -18.40
N TYR A 39 -10.69 4.13 -19.04
CA TYR A 39 -12.11 4.37 -18.74
C TYR A 39 -12.92 3.07 -18.58
N ARG A 40 -12.60 2.06 -19.40
CA ARG A 40 -13.24 0.73 -19.34
C ARG A 40 -12.95 -0.03 -18.05
N GLU A 41 -11.73 0.05 -17.52
CA GLU A 41 -11.40 -0.62 -16.25
C GLU A 41 -12.00 0.14 -15.05
N ALA A 42 -12.13 1.46 -15.14
CA ALA A 42 -12.84 2.29 -14.17
C ALA A 42 -14.30 1.86 -14.00
N ILE A 43 -15.01 1.74 -15.10
CA ILE A 43 -16.39 1.24 -15.11
C ILE A 43 -16.49 -0.16 -14.51
N LYS A 44 -15.53 -1.05 -14.82
CA LYS A 44 -15.59 -2.42 -14.31
C LYS A 44 -15.36 -2.49 -12.79
N LEU A 45 -14.44 -1.69 -12.25
CA LEU A 45 -14.17 -1.64 -10.82
C LEU A 45 -15.37 -1.06 -10.06
N ASP A 46 -15.94 0.03 -10.57
CA ASP A 46 -17.21 0.60 -10.09
C ASP A 46 -18.33 -0.45 -10.07
N ALA A 47 -18.60 -1.08 -11.22
CA ALA A 47 -19.63 -2.10 -11.34
C ALA A 47 -19.39 -3.33 -10.44
N SER A 48 -18.13 -3.57 -10.04
CA SER A 48 -17.79 -4.62 -9.08
C SER A 48 -18.19 -4.22 -7.66
N LEU A 49 -17.79 -3.02 -7.21
CA LEU A 49 -18.17 -2.50 -5.90
C LEU A 49 -19.69 -2.40 -5.76
N GLN A 50 -20.36 -1.77 -6.72
CA GLN A 50 -21.83 -1.62 -6.72
C GLN A 50 -22.57 -2.96 -6.60
N ARG A 51 -22.03 -4.02 -7.22
CA ARG A 51 -22.61 -5.37 -7.09
C ARG A 51 -22.43 -5.91 -5.67
N VAL A 52 -21.29 -5.69 -5.04
CA VAL A 52 -21.02 -6.13 -3.67
C VAL A 52 -21.91 -5.37 -2.69
N LEU A 53 -22.08 -4.05 -2.85
CA LEU A 53 -22.95 -3.24 -1.99
C LEU A 53 -24.38 -3.77 -1.97
N ARG A 54 -24.95 -4.11 -3.13
CA ARG A 54 -26.27 -4.76 -3.24
C ARG A 54 -26.33 -6.15 -2.60
N ARG A 55 -25.21 -6.88 -2.54
CA ARG A 55 -25.16 -8.15 -1.82
C ARG A 55 -25.14 -7.92 -0.31
N PHE A 56 -24.37 -6.94 0.17
CA PHE A 56 -24.31 -6.61 1.59
C PHE A 56 -25.65 -6.16 2.17
N SER A 57 -26.51 -5.50 1.38
CA SER A 57 -27.85 -5.12 1.84
C SER A 57 -28.77 -6.30 2.19
N TRP A 58 -28.45 -7.52 1.75
CA TRP A 58 -29.25 -8.72 2.02
C TRP A 58 -28.61 -9.65 3.06
N HIS A 59 -27.37 -9.36 3.51
CA HIS A 59 -26.67 -10.17 4.51
C HIS A 59 -26.69 -9.43 5.86
N ASN A 60 -27.46 -9.95 6.83
CA ASN A 60 -27.54 -9.44 8.21
C ASN A 60 -27.03 -10.47 9.24
N SER A 61 -26.07 -11.31 8.85
CA SER A 61 -25.65 -12.46 9.65
C SER A 61 -24.59 -12.10 10.71
N ALA A 62 -24.80 -12.57 11.94
CA ALA A 62 -23.82 -12.61 13.03
C ALA A 62 -22.76 -13.70 12.75
N LEU A 63 -21.88 -13.43 11.79
CA LEU A 63 -20.75 -14.30 11.47
C LEU A 63 -19.57 -13.96 12.40
N ALA A 64 -18.76 -14.96 12.71
CA ALA A 64 -17.55 -14.78 13.52
C ALA A 64 -16.42 -14.10 12.71
N ASP A 65 -16.36 -14.34 11.39
CA ASP A 65 -15.28 -13.88 10.53
C ASP A 65 -15.68 -12.71 9.62
N PRO A 66 -14.75 -11.77 9.32
CA PRO A 66 -14.96 -10.66 8.41
C PRO A 66 -15.46 -11.09 7.02
N LEU A 67 -16.63 -10.56 6.64
CA LEU A 67 -17.27 -10.82 5.36
C LEU A 67 -16.67 -9.93 4.27
N VAL A 68 -15.95 -10.51 3.31
CA VAL A 68 -15.31 -9.73 2.23
C VAL A 68 -15.60 -10.26 0.83
N PHE A 69 -15.64 -9.34 -0.14
CA PHE A 69 -15.67 -9.68 -1.56
C PHE A 69 -14.49 -8.99 -2.27
N PRO A 70 -13.70 -9.71 -3.07
CA PRO A 70 -12.70 -9.07 -3.92
C PRO A 70 -13.40 -8.31 -5.04
N ILE A 71 -13.08 -7.02 -5.16
CA ILE A 71 -13.62 -6.12 -6.17
C ILE A 71 -12.61 -5.83 -7.28
N GLY A 72 -11.32 -5.98 -6.99
CA GLY A 72 -10.26 -5.85 -7.99
C GLY A 72 -8.91 -6.35 -7.50
N THR A 73 -7.98 -6.47 -8.43
CA THR A 73 -6.59 -6.87 -8.20
C THR A 73 -5.67 -5.95 -9.00
N VAL A 74 -4.59 -5.51 -8.37
CA VAL A 74 -3.56 -4.66 -8.97
C VAL A 74 -2.31 -5.48 -9.24
N PHE A 75 -1.83 -5.44 -10.48
CA PHE A 75 -0.62 -6.09 -10.96
C PHE A 75 0.42 -5.04 -11.35
N TYR A 76 1.69 -5.34 -11.14
CA TYR A 76 2.82 -4.51 -11.53
C TYR A 76 3.50 -5.16 -12.74
N SER A 77 3.71 -4.43 -13.84
CA SER A 77 4.10 -5.01 -15.14
C SER A 77 5.55 -5.52 -15.23
N ASN A 78 6.41 -5.25 -14.24
CA ASN A 78 7.82 -5.62 -14.27
C ASN A 78 8.24 -6.46 -13.05
N ASN A 79 7.86 -7.73 -13.06
CA ASN A 79 8.31 -8.72 -12.07
C ASN A 79 9.79 -9.15 -12.24
N GLU A 80 10.53 -8.58 -13.21
CA GLU A 80 11.96 -8.87 -13.40
C GLU A 80 12.91 -7.99 -12.57
N ARG A 81 12.40 -6.92 -11.91
CA ARG A 81 13.20 -6.13 -10.96
C ARG A 81 13.08 -6.70 -9.54
N GLN A 82 13.73 -7.83 -9.30
CA GLN A 82 13.97 -8.30 -7.92
C GLN A 82 14.74 -7.23 -7.14
N GLY A 83 14.06 -6.59 -6.18
CA GLY A 83 14.68 -5.64 -5.24
C GLY A 83 14.23 -4.18 -5.33
N THR A 84 13.28 -3.81 -6.20
CA THR A 84 12.64 -2.48 -6.13
C THR A 84 11.36 -2.56 -5.30
N GLU A 85 11.28 -1.76 -4.23
CA GLU A 85 10.04 -1.56 -3.47
C GLU A 85 8.92 -1.12 -4.41
N LEU A 86 7.81 -1.87 -4.45
CA LEU A 86 6.65 -1.43 -5.22
C LEU A 86 6.08 -0.18 -4.56
N PRO A 87 5.71 0.85 -5.36
CA PRO A 87 5.24 2.10 -4.81
C PRO A 87 3.96 1.86 -3.99
N PRO A 88 3.79 2.55 -2.84
CA PRO A 88 2.52 2.59 -2.14
C PRO A 88 1.38 2.97 -3.08
N LEU A 89 0.21 2.39 -2.86
CA LEU A 89 -0.97 2.59 -3.70
C LEU A 89 -2.08 3.26 -2.92
N ALA A 90 -2.84 4.11 -3.61
CA ALA A 90 -4.08 4.68 -3.12
C ALA A 90 -5.15 4.62 -4.21
N GLY A 91 -6.38 4.40 -3.80
CA GLY A 91 -7.56 4.55 -4.63
C GLY A 91 -8.58 5.49 -4.00
N SER A 92 -9.54 5.92 -4.80
CA SER A 92 -10.70 6.67 -4.32
C SER A 92 -11.98 6.18 -4.96
N PHE A 93 -13.07 6.26 -4.21
CA PHE A 93 -14.43 6.17 -4.73
C PHE A 93 -15.21 7.44 -4.37
N PRO A 94 -16.14 7.88 -5.24
CA PRO A 94 -17.15 8.87 -4.89
C PRO A 94 -17.88 8.45 -3.61
N LEU A 95 -18.05 9.38 -2.66
CA LEU A 95 -18.57 9.03 -1.34
C LEU A 95 -20.01 8.51 -1.39
N GLY A 96 -20.83 8.97 -2.35
CA GLY A 96 -22.20 8.49 -2.52
C GLY A 96 -22.33 6.99 -2.80
N TYR A 97 -21.24 6.28 -3.08
CA TYR A 97 -21.23 4.81 -3.15
C TYR A 97 -21.15 4.15 -1.78
N MET A 98 -20.47 4.81 -0.84
CA MET A 98 -20.18 4.25 0.48
C MET A 98 -21.25 4.65 1.49
N LEU A 99 -21.74 5.89 1.39
CA LEU A 99 -22.71 6.49 2.30
C LEU A 99 -23.93 7.02 1.56
N SER A 100 -25.06 7.08 2.25
CA SER A 100 -26.25 7.76 1.73
C SER A 100 -25.98 9.26 1.60
N HIS A 101 -26.59 9.91 0.60
CA HIS A 101 -26.53 11.36 0.44
C HIS A 101 -27.14 12.13 1.64
N GLU A 102 -28.00 11.47 2.42
CA GLU A 102 -28.59 12.01 3.65
C GLU A 102 -27.66 11.92 4.87
N THR A 103 -26.52 11.23 4.76
CA THR A 103 -25.57 11.08 5.86
C THR A 103 -24.84 12.40 6.09
N SER A 104 -25.12 13.05 7.23
CA SER A 104 -24.38 14.24 7.66
C SER A 104 -22.91 13.91 7.94
N LEU A 105 -22.01 14.66 7.30
CA LEU A 105 -20.57 14.50 7.49
C LEU A 105 -20.06 15.56 8.47
N PRO A 106 -19.35 15.16 9.55
CA PRO A 106 -18.68 16.12 10.40
C PRO A 106 -17.50 16.77 9.66
N GLN A 107 -17.15 18.01 10.02
CA GLN A 107 -15.98 18.67 9.46
C GLN A 107 -14.67 17.94 9.79
N GLN A 108 -14.61 17.34 10.99
CA GLN A 108 -13.52 16.48 11.47
C GLN A 108 -14.10 15.49 12.47
N GLY A 109 -13.57 14.26 12.49
CA GLY A 109 -14.02 13.22 13.41
C GLY A 109 -14.15 11.88 12.69
N GLU A 110 -15.19 11.12 13.01
CA GLU A 110 -15.44 9.82 12.41
C GLU A 110 -16.90 9.66 12.00
N VAL A 111 -17.14 8.87 10.95
CA VAL A 111 -18.49 8.49 10.50
C VAL A 111 -18.54 7.00 10.25
N ASN A 112 -19.64 6.36 10.62
CA ASN A 112 -19.82 4.93 10.37
C ASN A 112 -20.16 4.69 8.90
N SER A 113 -19.32 3.92 8.22
CA SER A 113 -19.57 3.42 6.87
C SER A 113 -19.95 1.94 6.92
N PRO A 114 -21.05 1.50 6.26
CA PRO A 114 -21.50 0.10 6.23
C PRO A 114 -20.57 -0.83 5.43
N VAL A 115 -19.69 -0.23 4.63
CA VAL A 115 -18.65 -0.90 3.86
C VAL A 115 -17.35 -0.13 3.99
N ARG A 116 -16.22 -0.82 4.07
CA ARG A 116 -14.89 -0.22 3.95
C ARG A 116 -14.07 -0.99 2.93
N ILE A 117 -13.14 -0.31 2.27
CA ILE A 117 -12.28 -0.89 1.26
C ILE A 117 -10.93 -1.22 1.88
N LEU A 118 -10.50 -2.46 1.70
CA LEU A 118 -9.24 -2.97 2.20
C LEU A 118 -8.31 -3.31 1.02
N MET A 119 -7.10 -2.76 1.03
CA MET A 119 -6.02 -3.22 0.16
C MET A 119 -5.14 -4.20 0.92
N VAL A 120 -4.94 -5.38 0.35
CA VAL A 120 -4.06 -6.42 0.91
C VAL A 120 -3.00 -6.78 -0.11
N ASP A 121 -1.75 -6.53 0.24
CA ASP A 121 -0.60 -6.96 -0.57
C ASP A 121 -0.43 -8.48 -0.44
N ARG A 122 -0.31 -9.13 -1.60
CA ARG A 122 0.09 -10.53 -1.80
C ARG A 122 1.32 -10.52 -2.70
N ASP A 123 2.23 -11.48 -2.55
CA ASP A 123 3.53 -11.58 -3.22
C ASP A 123 3.76 -10.62 -4.43
N ASP A 124 3.03 -10.82 -5.54
CA ASP A 124 3.14 -10.02 -6.77
C ASP A 124 1.90 -9.15 -7.11
N GLU A 125 0.88 -9.12 -6.26
CA GLU A 125 -0.39 -8.44 -6.53
C GLU A 125 -0.97 -7.74 -5.29
N THR A 126 -1.68 -6.63 -5.47
CA THR A 126 -2.48 -6.03 -4.39
C THR A 126 -3.94 -6.34 -4.62
N ARG A 127 -4.58 -7.06 -3.70
CA ARG A 127 -6.02 -7.35 -3.74
C ARG A 127 -6.81 -6.24 -3.08
N ILE A 128 -7.90 -5.84 -3.73
CA ILE A 128 -8.85 -4.84 -3.25
C ILE A 128 -10.13 -5.56 -2.83
N TYR A 129 -10.48 -5.45 -1.57
CA TYR A 129 -11.67 -6.05 -0.99
C TYR A 129 -12.66 -4.97 -0.56
N ALA A 130 -13.94 -5.18 -0.83
CA ALA A 130 -15.01 -4.54 -0.09
C ALA A 130 -15.34 -5.40 1.13
N VAL A 131 -15.30 -4.80 2.31
CA VAL A 131 -15.49 -5.45 3.60
C VAL A 131 -16.75 -4.91 4.25
N LYS A 132 -17.67 -5.79 4.67
CA LYS A 132 -18.86 -5.38 5.42
C LYS A 132 -18.45 -5.05 6.85
N THR A 133 -18.90 -3.91 7.36
CA THR A 133 -18.58 -3.43 8.71
C THR A 133 -19.76 -3.63 9.67
N GLY A 134 -19.53 -3.39 10.97
CA GLY A 134 -20.57 -3.51 12.00
C GLY A 134 -21.01 -4.96 12.27
N VAL A 135 -20.25 -5.92 11.76
CA VAL A 135 -20.40 -7.36 11.95
C VAL A 135 -19.01 -7.97 12.19
N ALA A 136 -18.93 -9.13 12.86
CA ALA A 136 -17.66 -9.84 13.07
C ALA A 136 -16.51 -8.97 13.64
N ASP A 137 -16.84 -8.04 14.54
CA ASP A 137 -15.92 -7.04 15.13
C ASP A 137 -15.18 -6.15 14.11
N VAL A 138 -15.70 -6.04 12.88
CA VAL A 138 -15.14 -5.16 11.85
C VAL A 138 -15.54 -3.71 12.11
N PRO A 139 -14.58 -2.79 12.31
CA PRO A 139 -14.87 -1.39 12.66
C PRO A 139 -15.53 -0.64 11.50
N ALA A 140 -16.67 0.02 11.79
CA ALA A 140 -17.41 0.82 10.82
C ALA A 140 -16.94 2.26 10.72
N ASN A 141 -16.27 2.78 11.75
CA ASN A 141 -15.84 4.16 11.85
C ASN A 141 -14.70 4.49 10.86
N VAL A 142 -14.93 5.49 10.01
CA VAL A 142 -13.96 6.04 9.06
C VAL A 142 -13.67 7.48 9.44
N LYS A 143 -12.39 7.86 9.50
CA LYS A 143 -11.98 9.23 9.80
C LYS A 143 -12.41 10.19 8.69
N VAL A 144 -12.84 11.38 9.08
CA VAL A 144 -13.26 12.46 8.19
C VAL A 144 -12.31 13.63 8.33
N GLY A 145 -11.89 14.20 7.19
CA GLY A 145 -11.01 15.36 7.17
C GLY A 145 -11.32 16.31 6.01
N MET A 146 -10.96 17.58 6.19
CA MET A 146 -11.16 18.63 5.20
C MET A 146 -9.92 18.81 4.34
N ALA A 147 -10.09 18.79 3.01
CA ALA A 147 -9.02 19.18 2.10
C ALA A 147 -8.83 20.71 2.09
N GLN A 148 -7.59 21.15 2.09
CA GLN A 148 -7.20 22.56 2.05
C GLN A 148 -6.86 22.96 0.61
N PHE A 149 -7.35 24.11 0.14
CA PHE A 149 -7.03 24.60 -1.18
C PHE A 149 -5.68 25.33 -1.17
N ASP A 150 -4.70 24.81 -1.91
CA ASP A 150 -3.43 25.49 -2.14
C ASP A 150 -3.57 26.41 -3.37
N ARG A 151 -3.63 27.72 -3.10
CA ARG A 151 -3.75 28.75 -4.15
C ARG A 151 -2.53 28.83 -5.07
N SER A 152 -1.36 28.40 -4.60
CA SER A 152 -0.11 28.51 -5.37
C SER A 152 -0.02 27.45 -6.47
N SER A 153 -0.58 26.26 -6.21
CA SER A 153 -0.57 25.11 -7.12
C SER A 153 -1.94 24.83 -7.74
N GLY A 154 -3.01 25.45 -7.26
CA GLY A 154 -4.37 25.29 -7.78
C GLY A 154 -5.02 23.94 -7.45
N VAL A 155 -4.47 23.20 -6.48
CA VAL A 155 -4.97 21.87 -6.09
C VAL A 155 -5.45 21.86 -4.64
N TYR A 156 -6.36 20.92 -4.34
CA TYR A 156 -6.73 20.62 -2.97
C TYR A 156 -5.77 19.60 -2.37
N THR A 157 -5.38 19.77 -1.11
CA THR A 157 -4.45 18.89 -0.42
C THR A 157 -5.02 18.43 0.93
N PHE A 158 -4.84 17.16 1.24
CA PHE A 158 -5.18 16.57 2.53
C PHE A 158 -4.01 15.76 3.05
N THR A 159 -3.65 15.92 4.33
CA THR A 159 -2.58 15.15 4.97
C THR A 159 -3.17 14.32 6.10
N THR A 160 -2.89 13.02 6.11
CA THR A 160 -3.38 12.10 7.14
C THR A 160 -2.69 12.34 8.48
N ASP A 161 -3.38 11.97 9.56
CA ASP A 161 -2.83 11.93 10.92
C ASP A 161 -2.09 10.61 11.24
N THR A 162 -1.81 9.81 10.21
CA THR A 162 -1.01 8.58 10.34
C THR A 162 0.47 8.90 10.50
N LEU A 163 1.21 7.92 11.01
CA LEU A 163 2.68 7.94 11.02
C LEU A 163 3.17 6.79 10.13
N PRO A 164 3.90 7.06 9.03
CA PRO A 164 4.17 8.39 8.46
C PRO A 164 2.90 9.05 7.87
N PRO A 165 2.87 10.40 7.80
CA PRO A 165 1.76 11.11 7.17
C PRO A 165 1.74 10.87 5.66
N ARG A 166 0.54 10.75 5.11
CA ARG A 166 0.30 10.64 3.66
C ARG A 166 -0.40 11.88 3.17
N THR A 167 0.09 12.41 2.07
CA THR A 167 -0.43 13.62 1.44
C THR A 167 -1.19 13.23 0.18
N PHE A 168 -2.45 13.64 0.09
CA PHE A 168 -3.30 13.45 -1.06
C PHE A 168 -3.54 14.79 -1.72
N THR A 169 -3.22 14.90 -3.01
CA THR A 169 -3.53 16.06 -3.84
C THR A 169 -4.69 15.73 -4.77
N PHE A 170 -5.66 16.64 -4.88
CA PHE A 170 -6.81 16.52 -5.75
C PHE A 170 -6.86 17.67 -6.72
N THR A 171 -6.82 17.36 -8.01
CA THR A 171 -6.99 18.37 -9.06
C THR A 171 -8.47 18.47 -9.39
N SER A 172 -9.02 19.68 -9.30
CA SER A 172 -10.39 19.95 -9.75
C SER A 172 -10.42 20.07 -11.29
N PRO A 173 -11.41 19.49 -11.97
CA PRO A 173 -11.65 19.78 -13.39
C PRO A 173 -12.03 21.25 -13.62
N ARG A 174 -12.49 21.96 -12.58
CA ARG A 174 -12.81 23.40 -12.59
C ARG A 174 -12.19 24.08 -11.37
N PRO A 175 -10.95 24.60 -11.44
CA PRO A 175 -10.31 25.22 -10.29
C PRO A 175 -11.11 26.45 -9.79
N PRO A 176 -11.27 26.62 -8.46
CA PRO A 176 -11.97 27.78 -7.90
C PRO A 176 -11.34 29.10 -8.36
N GLY A 177 -12.17 30.02 -8.88
CA GLY A 177 -11.75 31.35 -9.34
C GLY A 177 -11.70 31.54 -10.86
N VAL A 178 -11.95 30.49 -11.66
CA VAL A 178 -12.13 30.60 -13.11
C VAL A 178 -13.62 30.65 -13.43
N GLY A 179 -14.19 31.86 -13.46
CA GLY A 179 -15.59 32.07 -13.80
C GLY A 179 -15.86 31.93 -15.31
N GLY A 180 -16.95 31.22 -15.65
CA GLY A 180 -17.74 31.48 -16.85
C GLY A 180 -17.37 30.74 -18.15
N VAL A 181 -18.20 29.75 -18.49
CA VAL A 181 -18.58 29.20 -19.80
C VAL A 181 -17.72 29.58 -21.04
N SER A 182 -17.08 28.58 -21.66
CA SER A 182 -17.27 28.19 -23.07
C SER A 182 -16.20 27.21 -23.52
N VAL A 183 -16.58 26.36 -24.49
CA VAL A 183 -15.72 25.43 -25.21
C VAL A 183 -14.54 26.19 -25.84
N ILE A 184 -13.43 26.25 -25.12
CA ILE A 184 -12.13 26.75 -25.59
C ILE A 184 -11.15 25.60 -25.33
N PRO A 185 -10.31 25.22 -26.30
CA PRO A 185 -9.32 24.16 -26.08
C PRO A 185 -8.50 24.51 -24.84
N GLN A 186 -8.32 23.50 -23.99
CA GLN A 186 -7.64 23.58 -22.71
C GLN A 186 -6.41 24.51 -22.82
N PRO A 187 -6.35 25.63 -22.07
CA PRO A 187 -5.23 26.55 -22.16
C PRO A 187 -3.94 25.79 -21.82
N ALA A 188 -2.85 26.11 -22.50
CA ALA A 188 -1.53 25.47 -22.31
C ALA A 188 -0.97 25.58 -20.87
N SER A 189 -1.70 26.25 -19.98
CA SER A 189 -1.44 26.47 -18.55
C SER A 189 -2.38 25.69 -17.62
N ALA A 190 -3.24 24.79 -18.12
CA ALA A 190 -3.96 23.85 -17.26
C ALA A 190 -2.94 23.01 -16.46
N PRO A 191 -3.18 22.73 -15.16
CA PRO A 191 -2.29 21.88 -14.38
C PRO A 191 -2.14 20.55 -15.13
N VAL A 192 -0.92 20.32 -15.63
CA VAL A 192 -0.57 19.07 -16.30
C VAL A 192 -0.71 18.00 -15.24
N PHE A 193 -1.64 17.07 -15.42
CA PHE A 193 -1.66 15.85 -14.61
C PHE A 193 -0.27 15.23 -14.73
N PRO A 194 0.50 15.07 -13.64
CA PRO A 194 1.63 14.18 -13.69
C PRO A 194 1.05 12.79 -13.97
N GLN A 195 1.09 12.39 -15.24
CA GLN A 195 0.82 11.02 -15.62
C GLN A 195 1.89 10.15 -14.98
N HIS A 196 1.48 8.95 -14.58
CA HIS A 196 2.40 7.95 -14.10
C HIS A 196 3.59 7.76 -15.05
N THR A 197 4.75 8.28 -14.67
CA THR A 197 6.01 8.16 -15.42
C THR A 197 6.85 6.96 -14.98
N GLY A 198 6.33 6.15 -14.04
CA GLY A 198 6.97 4.92 -13.53
C GLY A 198 6.33 3.62 -14.05
N THR A 199 6.62 2.50 -13.37
CA THR A 199 6.09 1.13 -13.55
C THR A 199 4.63 1.03 -14.05
N ASP A 200 4.33 0.30 -15.13
CA ASP A 200 2.91 0.14 -15.51
C ASP A 200 2.16 -0.67 -14.44
N ILE A 201 1.13 -0.04 -13.88
CA ILE A 201 0.23 -0.65 -12.91
C ILE A 201 -1.05 -1.02 -13.65
N LYS A 202 -1.39 -2.30 -13.64
CA LYS A 202 -2.61 -2.82 -14.25
C LYS A 202 -3.60 -3.23 -13.18
N ILE A 203 -4.78 -2.64 -13.21
CA ILE A 203 -5.86 -2.99 -12.29
C ILE A 203 -6.89 -3.81 -13.07
N LEU A 204 -7.29 -4.95 -12.51
CA LEU A 204 -8.32 -5.82 -13.03
C LEU A 204 -9.46 -5.91 -12.03
N ALA A 205 -10.63 -5.39 -12.42
CA ALA A 205 -11.84 -5.62 -11.65
C ALA A 205 -12.18 -7.11 -11.62
N THR A 206 -12.51 -7.62 -10.44
CA THR A 206 -12.75 -9.06 -10.23
C THR A 206 -14.21 -9.30 -9.88
N ARG A 207 -14.80 -10.40 -10.39
CA ARG A 207 -16.08 -10.93 -9.89
C ARG A 207 -15.81 -11.99 -8.83
N GLY A 208 -15.54 -11.54 -7.61
CA GLY A 208 -15.32 -12.42 -6.47
C GLY A 208 -16.56 -13.17 -6.00
N THR A 209 -16.35 -14.41 -5.54
CA THR A 209 -17.23 -15.03 -4.55
C THR A 209 -16.92 -14.49 -3.16
N LEU A 210 -17.85 -14.71 -2.23
CA LEU A 210 -17.65 -14.37 -0.84
C LEU A 210 -16.42 -15.11 -0.29
N THR A 211 -15.60 -14.42 0.49
CA THR A 211 -14.48 -15.03 1.21
C THR A 211 -14.36 -14.43 2.62
N PHE A 212 -13.61 -15.11 3.47
CA PHE A 212 -13.34 -14.70 4.84
C PHE A 212 -11.85 -14.40 4.96
N LEU A 213 -11.52 -13.28 5.61
CA LEU A 213 -10.15 -12.94 5.98
C LEU A 213 -10.01 -13.12 7.49
N ALA A 214 -8.82 -13.52 7.94
CA ALA A 214 -8.53 -13.53 9.37
C ALA A 214 -8.56 -12.08 9.91
N HIS A 215 -9.01 -11.90 11.16
CA HIS A 215 -9.17 -10.57 11.76
C HIS A 215 -7.88 -9.74 11.73
N GLU A 216 -6.73 -10.37 11.92
CA GLU A 216 -5.41 -9.72 11.86
C GLU A 216 -5.05 -9.16 10.48
N GLU A 217 -5.69 -9.65 9.41
CA GLU A 217 -5.50 -9.13 8.06
C GLU A 217 -6.37 -7.90 7.78
N VAL A 218 -7.44 -7.70 8.55
CA VAL A 218 -8.38 -6.58 8.38
C VAL A 218 -7.86 -5.36 9.11
N SER A 219 -7.20 -4.48 8.36
CA SER A 219 -6.65 -3.24 8.90
C SER A 219 -6.78 -2.12 7.88
N PHE A 220 -7.80 -1.29 8.09
CA PHE A 220 -8.18 -0.23 7.16
C PHE A 220 -7.26 0.98 7.25
N HIS A 221 -7.03 1.57 6.09
CA HIS A 221 -6.18 2.73 5.86
C HIS A 221 -6.94 3.63 4.88
N ASP A 222 -7.89 4.36 5.43
CA ASP A 222 -8.94 5.02 4.67
C ASP A 222 -9.45 6.28 5.38
N TYR A 223 -9.88 7.24 4.57
CA TYR A 223 -10.42 8.52 5.03
C TYR A 223 -11.58 8.92 4.12
N ILE A 224 -12.52 9.66 4.71
CA ILE A 224 -13.46 10.47 3.93
C ILE A 224 -12.92 11.88 3.90
N ILE A 225 -12.70 12.40 2.70
CA ILE A 225 -12.15 13.72 2.47
C ILE A 225 -13.22 14.57 1.83
N TRP A 226 -13.64 15.62 2.53
CA TRP A 226 -14.60 16.59 2.01
C TRP A 226 -13.89 17.88 1.60
N PHE A 227 -14.47 18.57 0.63
CA PHE A 227 -13.96 19.82 0.09
C PHE A 227 -14.79 21.00 0.60
N PRO A 228 -14.21 22.21 0.74
CA PRO A 228 -14.96 23.40 1.16
C PRO A 228 -16.26 23.58 0.38
N ALA A 229 -17.35 23.95 1.05
CA ALA A 229 -18.70 23.94 0.48
C ALA A 229 -18.87 24.75 -0.83
N GLY A 230 -18.08 25.83 -1.00
CA GLY A 230 -18.07 26.64 -2.23
C GLY A 230 -17.31 26.02 -3.42
N SER A 231 -16.72 24.83 -3.28
CA SER A 231 -15.93 24.18 -4.32
C SER A 231 -16.77 23.48 -5.40
N GLY A 232 -17.99 23.05 -5.07
CA GLY A 232 -18.82 22.19 -5.94
C GLY A 232 -18.31 20.75 -6.07
N LEU A 233 -17.24 20.38 -5.35
CA LEU A 233 -16.65 19.05 -5.40
C LEU A 233 -17.35 18.07 -4.45
N GLU A 234 -17.61 16.86 -4.93
CA GLU A 234 -18.15 15.78 -4.10
C GLU A 234 -17.06 15.26 -3.14
N PRO A 235 -17.39 15.01 -1.86
CA PRO A 235 -16.50 14.28 -0.97
C PRO A 235 -16.09 12.92 -1.54
N VAL A 236 -14.88 12.48 -1.20
CA VAL A 236 -14.30 11.23 -1.69
C VAL A 236 -13.93 10.31 -0.55
N TYR A 237 -14.22 9.02 -0.73
CA TYR A 237 -13.70 7.96 0.12
C TYR A 237 -12.34 7.52 -0.45
N VAL A 238 -11.27 7.76 0.28
CA VAL A 238 -9.90 7.39 -0.09
C VAL A 238 -9.48 6.16 0.72
N TYR A 239 -8.83 5.23 0.06
CA TYR A 239 -8.29 4.01 0.67
C TYR A 239 -6.90 3.73 0.10
N PHE A 240 -6.00 3.20 0.92
CA PHE A 240 -4.62 2.96 0.51
C PHE A 240 -4.06 1.72 1.18
N ASN A 241 -2.99 1.15 0.63
CA ASN A 241 -2.33 0.02 1.27
C ASN A 241 -1.47 0.52 2.46
N LYS A 242 -1.26 -0.35 3.45
CA LYS A 242 -0.20 -0.15 4.45
C LYS A 242 1.13 0.15 3.76
N PRO A 243 2.03 0.94 4.38
CA PRO A 243 3.42 0.92 3.94
C PRO A 243 3.88 -0.54 3.98
N ARG A 244 4.38 -1.08 2.87
CA ARG A 244 4.88 -2.45 2.86
C ARG A 244 6.02 -2.55 3.86
N LYS A 245 6.12 -3.67 4.59
CA LYS A 245 7.32 -3.97 5.41
C LYS A 245 8.56 -3.87 4.50
N GLY A 246 9.31 -2.79 4.64
CA GLY A 246 10.36 -2.38 3.70
C GLY A 246 10.38 -0.86 3.50
N VAL A 247 9.20 -0.22 3.36
CA VAL A 247 9.09 1.25 3.41
C VAL A 247 9.49 1.68 4.82
N VAL A 248 10.70 2.21 4.91
CA VAL A 248 11.36 2.53 6.17
C VAL A 248 10.60 3.66 6.85
N ASP A 249 10.07 3.39 8.04
CA ASP A 249 9.77 4.43 9.02
C ASP A 249 11.06 5.22 9.26
N ALA A 250 10.98 6.54 9.28
CA ALA A 250 12.12 7.38 9.64
C ALA A 250 12.57 6.99 11.07
N GLY A 251 13.65 6.18 11.16
CA GLY A 251 14.27 5.80 12.43
C GLY A 251 14.69 4.34 12.61
N HIS A 252 14.39 3.40 11.70
CA HIS A 252 14.83 1.99 11.83
C HIS A 252 15.41 1.44 10.52
N ASP A 253 16.71 1.67 10.32
CA ASP A 253 17.44 1.19 9.14
C ASP A 253 17.52 -0.35 9.14
N TYR A 254 16.94 -0.98 8.12
CA TYR A 254 17.26 -2.36 7.78
C TYR A 254 18.20 -2.38 6.59
N HIS A 255 19.24 -3.19 6.68
CA HIS A 255 20.16 -3.40 5.58
C HIS A 255 19.56 -4.41 4.58
N PRO A 256 19.50 -4.08 3.27
CA PRO A 256 19.05 -5.02 2.25
C PRO A 256 20.01 -6.21 2.16
N ALA A 257 19.48 -7.41 1.93
CA ALA A 257 20.31 -8.60 1.79
C ALA A 257 21.20 -8.48 0.54
N PRO A 258 22.51 -8.77 0.65
CA PRO A 258 23.41 -8.72 -0.50
C PRO A 258 23.00 -9.76 -1.53
N LYS A 259 23.21 -9.46 -2.81
CA LYS A 259 23.14 -10.50 -3.84
C LYS A 259 24.33 -11.44 -3.67
N ILE A 260 24.22 -12.65 -4.20
CA ILE A 260 25.32 -13.62 -4.09
C ILE A 260 26.64 -13.10 -4.68
N GLU A 261 26.55 -12.33 -5.76
CA GLU A 261 27.67 -11.64 -6.40
C GLU A 261 28.37 -10.59 -5.51
N ASP A 262 27.66 -10.03 -4.53
CA ASP A 262 28.20 -9.04 -3.59
C ASP A 262 28.86 -9.69 -2.36
N ILE A 263 28.66 -11.00 -2.14
CA ILE A 263 29.24 -11.74 -1.02
C ILE A 263 30.66 -12.21 -1.40
N THR A 264 31.59 -11.27 -1.41
CA THR A 264 32.98 -11.50 -1.80
C THR A 264 33.85 -12.07 -0.68
N GLY A 265 33.40 -11.99 0.57
CA GLY A 265 34.15 -12.42 1.75
C GLY A 265 34.18 -13.93 1.97
N PHE A 266 33.39 -14.68 1.20
CA PHE A 266 33.24 -16.12 1.34
C PHE A 266 33.42 -16.79 -0.01
N LEU A 267 34.16 -17.90 -0.03
CA LEU A 267 34.37 -18.64 -1.26
C LEU A 267 33.09 -19.40 -1.65
N ASN A 268 32.48 -18.97 -2.76
CA ASN A 268 31.44 -19.70 -3.49
C ASN A 268 30.27 -20.18 -2.62
N LEU A 269 29.60 -19.27 -1.91
CA LEU A 269 28.37 -19.64 -1.21
C LEU A 269 27.26 -20.00 -2.21
N ASN A 270 26.46 -21.01 -1.89
CA ASN A 270 25.30 -21.40 -2.66
C ASN A 270 24.03 -20.89 -1.99
N LYS A 271 23.09 -20.34 -2.76
CA LYS A 271 21.78 -19.96 -2.23
C LYS A 271 21.03 -21.22 -1.77
N SER A 272 20.41 -21.15 -0.60
CA SER A 272 19.72 -22.28 0.01
C SER A 272 18.27 -21.91 0.37
N LYS A 273 17.42 -22.91 0.57
CA LYS A 273 16.01 -22.71 0.92
C LYS A 273 15.90 -21.94 2.24
N ARG A 274 15.18 -20.82 2.22
CA ARG A 274 14.89 -19.99 3.39
C ARG A 274 14.00 -20.77 4.37
N LYS A 275 14.44 -20.92 5.62
CA LYS A 275 13.70 -21.69 6.65
C LYS A 275 13.40 -20.88 7.92
N THR A 276 14.37 -20.14 8.46
CA THR A 276 14.19 -19.35 9.69
C THR A 276 13.25 -18.16 9.46
N PRO A 277 12.18 -17.97 10.24
CA PRO A 277 11.33 -16.77 10.18
C PRO A 277 12.09 -15.48 10.53
N LYS A 278 11.72 -14.34 9.94
CA LYS A 278 12.21 -13.01 10.39
C LYS A 278 11.53 -12.62 11.70
N GLN A 279 12.27 -12.08 12.66
CA GLN A 279 11.70 -11.58 13.92
C GLN A 279 10.92 -10.29 13.65
N GLY A 280 9.68 -10.19 14.16
CA GLY A 280 8.80 -9.02 13.96
C GLY A 280 8.32 -8.82 12.51
N GLY A 281 8.58 -9.77 11.61
CA GLY A 281 8.39 -9.65 10.15
C GLY A 281 7.49 -10.72 9.55
N SER A 282 6.99 -10.48 8.32
CA SER A 282 6.55 -11.57 7.45
C SER A 282 7.75 -12.09 6.65
N GLY A 283 7.76 -13.39 6.33
CA GLY A 283 8.81 -14.03 5.54
C GLY A 283 9.97 -14.63 6.34
N LYS A 284 10.93 -15.20 5.61
CA LYS A 284 12.06 -15.98 6.17
C LYS A 284 13.40 -15.28 5.94
N ARG A 285 14.44 -15.56 6.71
CA ARG A 285 15.78 -15.00 6.51
C ARG A 285 16.36 -15.51 5.19
N GLU A 286 17.05 -14.65 4.45
CA GLU A 286 17.85 -15.10 3.29
C GLU A 286 18.94 -16.04 3.80
N ARG A 287 19.19 -17.11 3.06
CA ARG A 287 20.04 -18.21 3.52
C ARG A 287 20.98 -18.67 2.41
N TRP A 288 22.23 -18.88 2.79
CA TRP A 288 23.25 -19.50 1.97
C TRP A 288 23.91 -20.66 2.71
N ILE A 289 24.58 -21.51 1.96
CA ILE A 289 25.35 -22.65 2.47
C ILE A 289 26.72 -22.68 1.80
N ASP A 290 27.76 -23.06 2.53
CA ASP A 290 29.08 -23.26 1.94
C ASP A 290 29.06 -24.43 0.94
N GLN A 291 30.01 -24.46 0.01
CA GLN A 291 30.10 -25.53 -1.00
C GLN A 291 30.14 -26.94 -0.40
N LYS A 292 30.66 -27.06 0.81
CA LYS A 292 30.81 -28.34 1.53
C LYS A 292 29.56 -28.73 2.33
N GLY A 293 28.54 -27.88 2.41
CA GLY A 293 27.32 -28.15 3.17
C GLY A 293 27.49 -28.17 4.70
N ARG A 294 28.58 -27.64 5.23
CA ARG A 294 28.95 -27.67 6.66
C ARG A 294 28.55 -26.41 7.42
N LYS A 295 28.41 -25.29 6.73
CA LYS A 295 28.08 -24.00 7.33
C LYS A 295 26.92 -23.34 6.59
N ILE A 296 25.95 -22.87 7.35
CA ILE A 296 24.81 -22.10 6.89
C ILE A 296 25.06 -20.64 7.27
N TYR A 297 24.70 -19.71 6.39
CA TYR A 297 24.78 -18.27 6.66
C TYR A 297 23.40 -17.66 6.43
N GLU A 298 22.91 -16.88 7.38
CA GLU A 298 21.64 -16.15 7.27
C GLU A 298 21.86 -14.65 7.34
N TRP A 299 21.10 -13.88 6.56
CA TRP A 299 21.18 -12.42 6.61
C TRP A 299 20.52 -11.86 7.87
N ASP A 300 21.28 -11.08 8.64
CA ASP A 300 20.74 -10.21 9.68
C ASP A 300 20.50 -8.80 9.10
N SER A 301 19.25 -8.54 8.75
CA SER A 301 18.85 -7.24 8.21
C SER A 301 18.92 -6.11 9.23
N GLN A 302 18.96 -6.38 10.53
CA GLN A 302 19.07 -5.32 11.55
C GLN A 302 20.49 -4.76 11.65
N HIS A 303 21.49 -5.58 11.33
CA HIS A 303 22.90 -5.23 11.54
C HIS A 303 23.75 -5.25 10.26
N GLY A 304 23.18 -5.69 9.13
CA GLY A 304 23.88 -5.68 7.85
C GLY A 304 25.01 -6.71 7.77
N GLU A 305 24.83 -7.85 8.44
CA GLU A 305 25.85 -8.89 8.61
C GLU A 305 25.31 -10.31 8.33
N LEU A 306 26.23 -11.23 8.04
CA LEU A 306 25.90 -12.66 7.90
C LEU A 306 26.08 -13.37 9.24
N GLU A 307 25.01 -13.95 9.75
CA GLU A 307 25.03 -14.82 10.92
C GLU A 307 25.36 -16.25 10.47
N GLY A 308 26.49 -16.78 10.93
CA GLY A 308 26.96 -18.12 10.58
C GLY A 308 26.44 -19.17 11.57
N TYR A 309 26.07 -20.34 11.05
CA TYR A 309 25.58 -21.48 11.82
C TYR A 309 26.20 -22.78 11.33
N ARG A 310 26.43 -23.73 12.24
CA ARG A 310 26.91 -25.06 11.87
C ARG A 310 25.74 -25.88 11.32
N ALA A 311 25.93 -26.49 10.15
CA ALA A 311 24.86 -27.23 9.48
C ALA A 311 24.43 -28.52 10.21
N SER A 312 25.29 -29.10 11.05
CA SER A 312 25.03 -30.36 11.75
C SER A 312 24.07 -30.22 12.94
N ASP A 313 24.17 -29.14 13.70
CA ASP A 313 23.44 -28.93 14.96
C ASP A 313 22.74 -27.57 15.05
N GLY A 314 22.99 -26.67 14.10
CA GLY A 314 22.42 -25.33 14.04
C GLY A 314 23.06 -24.35 15.01
N GLN A 315 24.17 -24.68 15.66
CA GLN A 315 24.84 -23.80 16.63
C GLN A 315 25.38 -22.54 15.94
N HIS A 316 25.19 -21.38 16.56
CA HIS A 316 25.74 -20.11 16.08
C HIS A 316 27.27 -20.10 16.11
N LEU A 317 27.89 -19.61 15.04
CA LEU A 317 29.33 -19.53 14.82
C LEU A 317 29.88 -18.09 14.90
N GLY A 318 29.00 -17.09 14.88
CA GLY A 318 29.34 -15.68 14.90
C GLY A 318 28.69 -14.89 13.78
N ALA A 319 28.85 -13.57 13.82
CA ALA A 319 28.45 -12.66 12.76
C ALA A 319 29.65 -12.26 11.91
N PHE A 320 29.46 -12.09 10.61
CA PHE A 320 30.53 -11.87 9.65
C PHE A 320 30.18 -10.77 8.64
N ASN A 321 31.19 -9.99 8.25
CA ASN A 321 31.07 -9.03 7.16
C ASN A 321 31.02 -9.77 5.81
N TYR A 322 29.97 -9.54 5.03
CA TYR A 322 29.75 -10.28 3.78
C TYR A 322 30.75 -9.96 2.66
N LYS A 323 31.37 -8.77 2.67
CA LYS A 323 32.35 -8.35 1.66
C LYS A 323 33.76 -8.87 1.96
N THR A 324 34.16 -8.85 3.23
CA THR A 324 35.54 -9.15 3.65
C THR A 324 35.69 -10.54 4.26
N GLY A 325 34.60 -11.15 4.73
CA GLY A 325 34.63 -12.43 5.44
C GLY A 325 35.10 -12.32 6.89
N VAL A 326 35.45 -11.11 7.34
CA VAL A 326 35.92 -10.84 8.69
C VAL A 326 34.79 -11.10 9.68
N GLN A 327 35.11 -11.82 10.76
CA GLN A 327 34.20 -12.04 11.87
C GLN A 327 34.01 -10.73 12.66
N LEU A 328 32.78 -10.27 12.77
CA LEU A 328 32.37 -9.06 13.48
C LEU A 328 32.02 -9.36 14.94
N LYS A 329 31.37 -10.52 15.18
CA LYS A 329 30.97 -10.96 16.53
C LYS A 329 31.33 -12.43 16.75
N PRO A 330 31.72 -12.80 17.98
CA PRO A 330 32.02 -14.19 18.32
C PRO A 330 30.74 -15.05 18.29
N ALA A 331 30.93 -16.37 18.39
CA ALA A 331 29.82 -17.31 18.56
C ALA A 331 29.04 -16.99 19.84
N ASP A 332 27.72 -17.12 19.75
CA ASP A 332 26.81 -16.96 20.89
C ASP A 332 26.21 -18.34 21.22
N PRO A 333 26.51 -18.93 22.40
CA PRO A 333 26.00 -20.25 22.75
C PRO A 333 24.48 -20.31 22.85
N ASN A 334 23.81 -19.18 23.12
CA ASN A 334 22.35 -19.12 23.27
C ASN A 334 21.62 -19.02 21.93
N ARG A 335 22.32 -18.73 20.83
CA ARG A 335 21.74 -18.63 19.47
C ARG A 335 21.87 -19.96 18.74
N ASN A 336 20.77 -20.47 18.20
CA ASN A 336 20.76 -21.65 17.34
C ASN A 336 19.61 -21.64 16.33
N ILE A 337 19.78 -22.37 15.24
CA ILE A 337 18.76 -22.60 14.19
C ILE A 337 18.39 -24.07 14.05
N LYS A 338 18.57 -24.90 15.08
CA LYS A 338 18.35 -26.36 15.00
C LYS A 338 16.95 -26.73 14.49
N LYS A 339 15.94 -25.96 14.92
CA LYS A 339 14.53 -26.11 14.48
C LYS A 339 14.31 -25.81 12.99
N TYR A 340 15.29 -25.21 12.33
CA TYR A 340 15.20 -24.68 10.96
C TYR A 340 16.34 -25.17 10.07
N LEU A 341 17.05 -26.24 10.42
CA LEU A 341 18.08 -26.83 9.56
C LEU A 341 17.50 -27.32 8.23
#